data_AF-A0A7V8XEB2-F1
#
_entry.id   AF-A0A7V8XEB2-F1
#
_cell.length_a   1.000
_cell.length_b   1.000
_cell.length_c   1.000
_cell.angle_alpha   90.00
_cell.angle_beta   90.00
_cell.angle_gamma   90.00
#
_symmetry.space_group_name_H-M   'P 1'
#
loop_
_entity.id
_entity.type
_entity.pdbx_description
1 polymer ?
#
loop_
_entity_poly.entity_id
_entity_poly.type
_entity_poly.pdbx_seq_one_letter_code
_entity_poly.pdbx_strand_id
1 'polypeptide(L)'
;MHLRQLFGALGLTLVLAVAAGCGSEQTSSTVPDSASLAPADAIVYATLTTDDGSSQWEKAEKVLERIPGARDGLAGAIEGSLAEEGLTWERDIAPALGPELVIVATADLKPVVLLQPEDDEKLTALLEKGDEEFVRGKADDWVALAQTEADLRAYETARGRGTLADNQALRAGLEALPEESLGKVWIDFEAITGRLGELQESLPQDFDLGVEWMSMALAAEGTGMLFAMGLRMPGGGDSRYEPELFAEVPEDAVAAISFGGTQGTLDRLRGGASLDDISREVEQATGVSLDRLVDALSGEGVVYVRNGNGRVPDVTIALRPPDADETFATLDRVARKVAEQLDTQVTTATEFGAEVSSLEIEDVVVKYGRADASTIVVTTGNSAFASLTGDGPKLVDSDGYQRASEDVGGLEGPTKGFVYVDVDGLLPLVESIAGGEAVPPDVREGVEAFDSFILEASGEGDTTTVRGFLRVNE
;
A
#
# COMPACT_ATOMS: atom_id res chain seq x y z
N MET A 1 -22.07 15.90 -1.26
CA MET A 1 -20.77 16.55 -1.59
C MET A 1 -20.89 17.01 -3.02
N HIS A 2 -20.66 18.29 -3.29
CA HIS A 2 -21.05 18.93 -4.55
C HIS A 2 -20.20 18.45 -5.74
N LEU A 3 -20.75 18.42 -6.95
CA LEU A 3 -20.07 18.14 -8.23
C LEU A 3 -18.80 19.01 -8.45
N ARG A 4 -18.64 20.09 -7.66
CA ARG A 4 -17.38 20.83 -7.33
C ARG A 4 -16.19 19.94 -7.01
N GLN A 5 -16.41 18.74 -6.47
CA GLN A 5 -15.36 17.77 -6.12
C GLN A 5 -15.16 16.69 -7.17
N LEU A 6 -15.98 16.62 -8.21
CA LEU A 6 -15.70 15.71 -9.31
C LEU A 6 -14.63 16.34 -10.19
N PHE A 7 -14.83 17.55 -10.68
CA PHE A 7 -13.95 18.14 -11.69
C PHE A 7 -12.74 18.95 -11.14
N GLY A 8 -12.89 19.68 -10.03
CA GLY A 8 -11.80 20.42 -9.37
C GLY A 8 -10.88 19.54 -8.55
N ALA A 9 -11.45 18.44 -8.07
CA ALA A 9 -10.74 17.33 -7.47
C ALA A 9 -10.30 16.30 -8.53
N LEU A 10 -10.82 16.30 -9.77
CA LEU A 10 -10.28 15.43 -10.84
C LEU A 10 -8.81 15.76 -11.16
N GLY A 11 -8.40 17.00 -10.89
CA GLY A 11 -7.05 17.47 -11.19
C GLY A 11 -5.98 17.13 -10.15
N LEU A 12 -6.31 17.22 -8.85
CA LEU A 12 -5.36 17.00 -7.74
C LEU A 12 -5.79 15.86 -6.80
N THR A 13 -7.06 15.45 -6.86
CA THR A 13 -7.67 14.41 -6.00
C THR A 13 -7.93 13.12 -6.77
N LEU A 14 -7.99 13.10 -8.11
CA LEU A 14 -7.98 11.83 -8.88
C LEU A 14 -6.62 11.12 -8.81
N VAL A 15 -5.55 11.84 -8.50
CA VAL A 15 -4.25 11.24 -8.15
C VAL A 15 -4.33 10.47 -6.81
N LEU A 16 -5.33 10.77 -5.95
CA LEU A 16 -5.52 10.16 -4.63
C LEU A 16 -6.82 9.33 -4.48
N ALA A 17 -7.75 9.41 -5.44
CA ALA A 17 -9.08 8.80 -5.38
C ALA A 17 -9.32 7.76 -6.50
N VAL A 18 -8.36 6.86 -6.70
CA VAL A 18 -8.46 5.69 -7.62
C VAL A 18 -9.47 4.63 -7.09
N ALA A 19 -10.52 5.04 -6.36
CA ALA A 19 -11.50 4.15 -5.73
C ALA A 19 -12.92 4.21 -6.31
N ALA A 20 -13.18 5.02 -7.34
CA ALA A 20 -14.41 4.92 -8.12
C ALA A 20 -14.00 4.67 -9.57
N GLY A 21 -13.86 3.38 -9.85
CA GLY A 21 -13.27 2.88 -11.07
C GLY A 21 -14.03 3.33 -12.30
N CYS A 22 -13.29 3.38 -13.40
CA CYS A 22 -13.69 2.79 -14.65
C CYS A 22 -12.45 2.12 -15.28
N GLY A 23 -12.63 1.06 -16.09
CA GLY A 23 -11.75 0.13 -16.86
C GLY A 23 -11.68 0.31 -18.41
N SER A 24 -10.61 -0.11 -19.11
CA SER A 24 -10.39 -0.23 -20.58
C SER A 24 -9.11 -1.02 -20.81
N GLU A 25 -9.11 -1.75 -21.93
CA GLU A 25 -8.03 -2.58 -22.42
C GLU A 25 -7.24 -1.84 -23.50
N GLN A 26 -5.91 -1.87 -23.40
CA GLN A 26 -5.02 -1.61 -24.53
C GLN A 26 -4.15 -2.82 -24.82
N THR A 27 -4.07 -3.17 -26.11
CA THR A 27 -3.29 -4.26 -26.66
C THR A 27 -1.79 -3.95 -26.76
N SER A 28 -0.97 -4.76 -26.08
CA SER A 28 0.39 -5.21 -26.43
C SER A 28 1.47 -4.17 -26.83
N SER A 29 1.63 -3.10 -26.04
CA SER A 29 2.93 -2.46 -25.79
C SER A 29 2.97 -1.97 -24.34
N THR A 30 4.10 -2.16 -23.64
CA THR A 30 4.17 -1.79 -22.21
C THR A 30 3.99 -0.30 -21.95
N VAL A 31 4.22 0.53 -22.97
CA VAL A 31 3.84 1.94 -23.00
C VAL A 31 2.59 2.08 -23.87
N PRO A 32 1.48 2.62 -23.33
CA PRO A 32 0.25 2.85 -24.09
C PRO A 32 0.42 3.97 -25.13
N ASP A 33 -0.33 3.92 -26.23
CA ASP A 33 -0.30 4.95 -27.28
C ASP A 33 -0.69 6.34 -26.72
N SER A 34 -1.53 6.36 -25.68
CA SER A 34 -1.94 7.57 -24.96
C SER A 34 -0.79 8.26 -24.22
N ALA A 35 0.38 7.62 -24.03
CA ALA A 35 1.59 8.28 -23.53
C ALA A 35 2.09 9.40 -24.47
N SER A 36 1.72 9.35 -25.75
CA SER A 36 1.98 10.43 -26.72
C SER A 36 1.15 11.71 -26.46
N LEU A 37 0.14 11.63 -25.59
CA LEU A 37 -0.64 12.79 -25.15
C LEU A 37 0.05 13.57 -24.04
N ALA A 38 0.95 12.94 -23.29
CA ALA A 38 1.70 13.58 -22.23
C ALA A 38 2.94 14.29 -22.78
N PRO A 39 3.14 15.60 -22.49
CA PRO A 39 4.40 16.28 -22.78
C PRO A 39 5.60 15.57 -22.16
N ALA A 40 6.78 15.72 -22.78
CA ALA A 40 8.01 15.10 -22.27
C ALA A 40 8.42 15.57 -20.86
N ASP A 41 7.93 16.73 -20.42
CA ASP A 41 8.13 17.30 -19.08
C ASP A 41 6.90 17.12 -18.16
N ALA A 42 6.00 16.20 -18.50
CA ALA A 42 4.93 15.77 -17.60
C ALA A 42 5.52 15.09 -16.36
N ILE A 43 5.06 15.51 -15.20
CA ILE A 43 5.43 14.95 -13.89
C ILE A 43 4.40 13.95 -13.37
N VAL A 44 3.20 13.96 -13.95
CA VAL A 44 2.15 12.96 -13.71
C VAL A 44 1.59 12.54 -15.05
N TYR A 45 1.45 11.24 -15.22
CA TYR A 45 0.70 10.60 -16.30
C TYR A 45 -0.21 9.55 -15.68
N ALA A 46 -1.50 9.61 -15.93
CA ALA A 46 -2.45 8.61 -15.47
C ALA A 46 -3.40 8.19 -16.59
N THR A 47 -3.75 6.92 -16.61
CA THR A 47 -4.84 6.38 -17.41
C THR A 47 -5.89 5.83 -16.47
N LEU A 48 -7.13 6.24 -16.70
CA LEU A 48 -8.31 5.60 -16.18
C LEU A 48 -9.09 5.20 -17.41
N THR A 49 -9.76 4.10 -17.29
CA THR A 49 -10.16 3.36 -18.46
C THR A 49 -11.70 3.41 -18.37
N THR A 50 -12.54 3.58 -19.39
CA THR A 50 -13.98 3.95 -19.17
C THR A 50 -15.01 3.08 -19.88
N ASP A 51 -14.52 2.02 -20.52
CA ASP A 51 -15.26 1.00 -21.24
C ASP A 51 -15.86 -0.07 -20.31
N ASP A 52 -17.14 0.07 -19.98
CA ASP A 52 -17.91 -0.88 -19.16
C ASP A 52 -18.01 -2.30 -19.77
N GLY A 53 -17.66 -2.47 -21.04
CA GLY A 53 -17.54 -3.77 -21.71
C GLY A 53 -16.17 -4.44 -21.55
N SER A 54 -15.19 -3.80 -20.89
CA SER A 54 -13.85 -4.37 -20.73
C SER A 54 -13.80 -5.49 -19.69
N SER A 55 -12.83 -6.39 -19.86
CA SER A 55 -12.60 -7.53 -18.95
C SER A 55 -12.43 -7.10 -17.49
N GLN A 56 -11.78 -5.94 -17.27
CA GLN A 56 -11.53 -5.37 -15.95
C GLN A 56 -12.81 -4.89 -15.28
N TRP A 57 -13.74 -4.28 -16.02
CA TRP A 57 -15.04 -3.89 -15.47
C TRP A 57 -15.90 -5.11 -15.11
N GLU A 58 -15.94 -6.12 -15.98
CA GLU A 58 -16.69 -7.34 -15.69
C GLU A 58 -16.17 -8.04 -14.43
N LYS A 59 -14.83 -8.07 -14.24
CA LYS A 59 -14.21 -8.62 -13.04
C LYS A 59 -14.51 -7.76 -11.82
N ALA A 60 -14.39 -6.44 -11.93
CA ALA A 60 -14.69 -5.51 -10.85
C ALA A 60 -16.15 -5.65 -10.39
N GLU A 61 -17.08 -5.75 -11.34
CA GLU A 61 -18.50 -5.96 -11.04
C GLU A 61 -18.72 -7.26 -10.26
N LYS A 62 -18.10 -8.36 -10.68
CA LYS A 62 -18.15 -9.66 -9.96
C LYS A 62 -17.58 -9.58 -8.55
N VAL A 63 -16.53 -8.79 -8.33
CA VAL A 63 -15.96 -8.57 -6.99
C VAL A 63 -16.92 -7.74 -6.13
N LEU A 64 -17.46 -6.65 -6.69
CA LEU A 64 -18.40 -5.76 -5.99
C LEU A 64 -19.72 -6.45 -5.64
N GLU A 65 -20.17 -7.43 -6.43
CA GLU A 65 -21.33 -8.28 -6.10
C GLU A 65 -21.15 -9.09 -4.81
N ARG A 66 -19.91 -9.43 -4.46
CA ARG A 66 -19.60 -10.26 -3.28
C ARG A 66 -19.47 -9.43 -2.00
N ILE A 67 -19.37 -8.11 -2.13
CA ILE A 67 -19.25 -7.20 -0.98
C ILE A 67 -20.63 -6.58 -0.71
N PRO A 68 -21.31 -6.96 0.40
CA PRO A 68 -22.61 -6.42 0.73
C PRO A 68 -22.57 -4.89 0.83
N GLY A 69 -23.54 -4.24 0.18
CA GLY A 69 -23.63 -2.78 0.16
C GLY A 69 -22.54 -2.06 -0.63
N ALA A 70 -21.58 -2.74 -1.26
CA ALA A 70 -20.54 -2.06 -2.04
C ALA A 70 -21.10 -1.38 -3.28
N ARG A 71 -22.00 -2.06 -4.01
CA ARG A 71 -22.71 -1.45 -5.15
C ARG A 71 -23.53 -0.24 -4.71
N ASP A 72 -24.31 -0.36 -3.64
CA ASP A 72 -25.13 0.73 -3.11
C ASP A 72 -24.29 1.86 -2.51
N GLY A 73 -23.11 1.56 -1.96
CA GLY A 73 -22.16 2.52 -1.41
C GLY A 73 -21.42 3.29 -2.52
N LEU A 74 -20.98 2.59 -3.56
CA LEU A 74 -20.40 3.20 -4.77
C LEU A 74 -21.46 4.02 -5.51
N ALA A 75 -22.64 3.44 -5.72
CA ALA A 75 -23.79 4.15 -6.25
C ALA A 75 -24.10 5.36 -5.36
N GLY A 76 -24.21 5.23 -4.04
CA GLY A 76 -24.43 6.37 -3.15
C GLY A 76 -23.35 7.45 -3.24
N ALA A 77 -22.09 7.06 -3.40
CA ALA A 77 -20.97 8.00 -3.57
C ALA A 77 -20.99 8.71 -4.94
N ILE A 78 -21.44 8.01 -5.99
CA ILE A 78 -21.47 8.49 -7.38
C ILE A 78 -22.83 9.14 -7.68
N GLU A 79 -23.92 8.38 -7.57
CA GLU A 79 -25.34 8.75 -7.71
C GLU A 79 -25.82 9.78 -6.69
N GLY A 80 -25.28 9.84 -5.47
CA GLY A 80 -25.64 10.91 -4.52
C GLY A 80 -25.43 12.32 -5.09
N SER A 81 -24.58 12.46 -6.12
CA SER A 81 -24.41 13.69 -6.91
C SER A 81 -25.02 13.61 -8.31
N LEU A 82 -24.96 12.45 -8.99
CA LEU A 82 -25.44 12.30 -10.38
C LEU A 82 -26.96 12.08 -10.49
N ALA A 83 -27.58 11.37 -9.54
CA ALA A 83 -29.02 11.10 -9.55
C ALA A 83 -29.84 12.34 -9.16
N GLU A 84 -29.29 13.24 -8.34
CA GLU A 84 -29.86 14.58 -8.09
C GLU A 84 -30.00 15.38 -9.41
N GLU A 85 -29.14 15.09 -10.38
CA GLU A 85 -29.11 15.72 -11.71
C GLU A 85 -29.73 14.85 -12.82
N GLY A 86 -30.28 13.68 -12.48
CA GLY A 86 -30.92 12.74 -13.40
C GLY A 86 -29.98 12.09 -14.43
N LEU A 87 -28.69 12.00 -14.13
CA LEU A 87 -27.67 11.37 -14.96
C LEU A 87 -27.54 9.88 -14.61
N THR A 88 -27.25 9.05 -15.61
CA THR A 88 -26.93 7.62 -15.44
C THR A 88 -25.62 7.28 -16.14
N TRP A 89 -24.88 6.30 -15.61
CA TRP A 89 -23.59 5.87 -16.15
C TRP A 89 -23.65 5.58 -17.66
N GLU A 90 -24.43 4.57 -18.05
CA GLU A 90 -24.54 4.05 -19.43
C GLU A 90 -25.00 5.10 -20.45
N ARG A 91 -25.95 5.97 -20.07
CA ARG A 91 -26.60 6.89 -21.00
C ARG A 91 -25.92 8.24 -21.10
N ASP A 92 -25.30 8.68 -20.01
CA ASP A 92 -24.89 10.08 -19.87
C ASP A 92 -23.40 10.24 -19.57
N ILE A 93 -22.79 9.32 -18.81
CA ILE A 93 -21.37 9.44 -18.41
C ILE A 93 -20.45 8.70 -19.37
N ALA A 94 -20.67 7.40 -19.59
CA ALA A 94 -19.81 6.60 -20.46
C ALA A 94 -19.69 7.19 -21.88
N PRO A 95 -20.79 7.59 -22.55
CA PRO A 95 -20.68 8.22 -23.88
C PRO A 95 -19.96 9.57 -23.87
N ALA A 96 -19.97 10.29 -22.75
CA ALA A 96 -19.30 11.57 -22.59
C ALA A 96 -17.80 11.45 -22.34
N LEU A 97 -17.36 10.38 -21.67
CA LEU A 97 -15.94 10.15 -21.37
C LEU A 97 -15.24 9.37 -22.50
N GLY A 98 -15.97 8.48 -23.17
CA GLY A 98 -15.37 7.54 -24.12
C GLY A 98 -14.85 6.28 -23.44
N PRO A 99 -13.99 5.51 -24.11
CA PRO A 99 -13.45 4.25 -23.58
C PRO A 99 -12.19 4.43 -22.72
N GLU A 100 -11.52 5.59 -22.74
CA GLU A 100 -10.33 5.85 -21.93
C GLU A 100 -10.25 7.35 -21.58
N LEU A 101 -9.80 7.63 -20.36
CA LEU A 101 -9.50 8.93 -19.80
C LEU A 101 -8.02 9.01 -19.46
N VAL A 102 -7.35 10.08 -19.86
CA VAL A 102 -5.93 10.30 -19.62
C VAL A 102 -5.76 11.61 -18.85
N ILE A 103 -4.95 11.59 -17.79
CA ILE A 103 -4.61 12.80 -17.03
C ILE A 103 -3.13 13.04 -17.13
N VAL A 104 -2.79 14.29 -17.40
CA VAL A 104 -1.42 14.74 -17.51
C VAL A 104 -1.25 16.02 -16.69
N ALA A 105 -0.21 16.08 -15.87
CA ALA A 105 0.22 17.33 -15.24
C ALA A 105 1.69 17.61 -15.55
N THR A 106 2.00 18.87 -15.84
CA THR A 106 3.38 19.36 -16.01
C THR A 106 3.88 19.97 -14.70
N ALA A 107 5.10 20.48 -14.69
CA ALA A 107 5.79 21.01 -13.51
C ALA A 107 5.02 22.08 -12.70
N ASP A 108 3.99 22.73 -13.28
CA ASP A 108 3.14 23.70 -12.59
C ASP A 108 1.93 23.06 -11.89
N LEU A 109 1.84 21.72 -11.87
CA LEU A 109 0.76 20.93 -11.27
C LEU A 109 -0.63 21.34 -11.76
N LYS A 110 -0.71 21.80 -13.02
CA LYS A 110 -1.94 22.12 -13.73
C LYS A 110 -2.34 20.92 -14.58
N PRO A 111 -3.40 20.18 -14.19
CA PRO A 111 -3.79 18.97 -14.87
C PRO A 111 -4.58 19.31 -16.13
N VAL A 112 -4.35 18.52 -17.18
CA VAL A 112 -5.15 18.45 -18.40
C VAL A 112 -5.76 17.06 -18.46
N VAL A 113 -7.08 17.02 -18.58
CA VAL A 113 -7.83 15.77 -18.75
C VAL A 113 -8.09 15.58 -20.23
N LEU A 114 -7.75 14.41 -20.75
CA LEU A 114 -7.97 14.02 -22.13
C LEU A 114 -8.97 12.87 -22.17
N LEU A 115 -9.91 12.98 -23.10
CA LEU A 115 -10.98 11.99 -23.28
C LEU A 115 -11.36 11.86 -24.77
N GLN A 116 -11.98 10.74 -25.13
CA GLN A 116 -12.44 10.46 -26.51
C GLN A 116 -13.96 10.25 -26.52
N PRO A 117 -14.76 11.33 -26.42
CA PRO A 117 -16.19 11.21 -26.23
C PRO A 117 -16.81 10.51 -27.43
N GLU A 118 -17.69 9.53 -27.19
CA GLU A 118 -18.54 8.97 -28.23
C GLU A 118 -19.64 9.97 -28.63
N ASP A 119 -20.04 10.82 -27.68
CA ASP A 119 -21.06 11.85 -27.84
C ASP A 119 -20.59 13.19 -27.24
N ASP A 120 -20.16 14.11 -28.13
CA ASP A 120 -19.76 15.47 -27.77
C ASP A 120 -20.88 16.29 -27.11
N GLU A 121 -22.15 16.01 -27.42
CA GLU A 121 -23.29 16.69 -26.80
C GLU A 121 -23.45 16.24 -25.34
N LYS A 122 -23.22 14.95 -25.06
CA LYS A 122 -23.20 14.41 -23.69
C LYS A 122 -22.06 14.97 -22.87
N LEU A 123 -20.85 15.03 -23.44
CA LEU A 123 -19.73 15.72 -22.79
C LEU A 123 -20.08 17.18 -22.49
N THR A 124 -20.75 17.86 -23.42
CA THR A 124 -21.17 19.24 -23.22
C THR A 124 -22.17 19.38 -22.08
N ALA A 125 -23.20 18.54 -22.08
CA ALA A 125 -24.19 18.51 -21.01
C ALA A 125 -23.58 18.17 -19.65
N LEU A 126 -22.58 17.28 -19.61
CA LEU A 126 -21.87 16.93 -18.38
C LEU A 126 -21.05 18.11 -17.83
N LEU A 127 -20.32 18.81 -18.70
CA LEU A 127 -19.53 19.97 -18.31
C LEU A 127 -20.40 21.17 -17.91
N GLU A 128 -21.55 21.37 -18.55
CA GLU A 128 -22.51 22.44 -18.18
C GLU A 128 -23.20 22.22 -16.83
N LYS A 129 -23.26 20.97 -16.36
CA LYS A 129 -23.75 20.63 -15.02
C LYS A 129 -22.68 20.83 -13.95
N GLY A 130 -21.41 20.77 -14.34
CA GLY A 130 -20.26 21.08 -13.50
C GLY A 130 -20.27 22.51 -12.98
N ASP A 131 -19.85 22.70 -11.73
CA ASP A 131 -19.63 24.03 -11.14
C ASP A 131 -18.32 24.68 -11.60
N GLU A 132 -17.53 23.98 -12.42
CA GLU A 132 -16.24 24.45 -12.93
C GLU A 132 -16.27 24.66 -14.44
N GLU A 133 -15.75 25.81 -14.88
CA GLU A 133 -15.59 26.10 -16.29
C GLU A 133 -14.32 25.44 -16.82
N PHE A 134 -14.47 24.62 -17.86
CA PHE A 134 -13.36 24.04 -18.61
C PHE A 134 -13.21 24.70 -19.96
N VAL A 135 -11.96 24.93 -20.35
CA VAL A 135 -11.59 25.26 -21.73
C VAL A 135 -11.28 23.98 -22.47
N ARG A 136 -11.85 23.84 -23.67
CA ARG A 136 -11.64 22.70 -24.55
C ARG A 136 -10.61 22.99 -25.62
N GLY A 137 -9.71 22.04 -25.82
CA GLY A 137 -8.78 21.97 -26.93
C GLY A 137 -8.79 20.61 -27.60
N LYS A 138 -7.84 20.39 -28.50
CA LYS A 138 -7.65 19.09 -29.16
C LYS A 138 -6.20 18.63 -29.02
N ALA A 139 -6.03 17.36 -28.76
CA ALA A 139 -4.75 16.66 -28.84
C ALA A 139 -4.94 15.44 -29.74
N ASP A 140 -4.63 15.61 -31.03
CA ASP A 140 -4.95 14.64 -32.08
C ASP A 140 -6.48 14.34 -32.11
N ASP A 141 -6.87 13.09 -31.91
CA ASP A 141 -8.27 12.64 -31.87
C ASP A 141 -8.88 12.73 -30.45
N TRP A 142 -8.18 13.33 -29.49
CA TRP A 142 -8.63 13.52 -28.11
C TRP A 142 -9.15 14.94 -27.87
N VAL A 143 -10.19 15.06 -27.04
CA VAL A 143 -10.62 16.32 -26.46
C VAL A 143 -9.77 16.59 -25.21
N ALA A 144 -9.09 17.74 -25.18
CA ALA A 144 -8.32 18.17 -24.01
C ALA A 144 -9.11 19.19 -23.21
N LEU A 145 -9.26 18.96 -21.91
CA LEU A 145 -9.93 19.84 -20.96
C LEU A 145 -8.91 20.43 -19.99
N ALA A 146 -8.88 21.75 -19.88
CA ALA A 146 -8.04 22.47 -18.92
C ALA A 146 -8.86 23.56 -18.20
N GLN A 147 -8.40 24.01 -17.02
CA GLN A 147 -9.10 25.04 -16.25
C GLN A 147 -9.10 26.41 -16.95
N THR A 148 -8.01 26.75 -17.66
CA THR A 148 -7.90 28.03 -18.35
C THR A 148 -7.33 27.87 -19.76
N GLU A 149 -7.56 28.86 -20.62
CA GLU A 149 -6.92 28.90 -21.93
C GLU A 149 -5.39 29.00 -21.83
N ALA A 150 -4.86 29.55 -20.73
CA ALA A 150 -3.43 29.63 -20.51
C ALA A 150 -2.85 28.24 -20.25
N ASP A 151 -3.51 27.44 -19.41
CA ASP A 151 -3.11 26.07 -19.09
C ASP A 151 -3.17 25.18 -20.34
N LEU A 152 -4.25 25.28 -21.13
CA LEU A 152 -4.38 24.55 -22.39
C LEU A 152 -3.25 24.88 -23.38
N ARG A 153 -2.96 26.18 -23.58
CA ARG A 153 -1.87 26.61 -24.46
C ARG A 153 -0.49 26.16 -23.95
N ALA A 154 -0.30 26.16 -22.64
CA ALA A 154 0.94 25.69 -22.01
C ALA A 154 1.12 24.19 -22.27
N TYR A 155 0.07 23.39 -22.09
CA TYR A 155 0.04 21.98 -22.43
C TYR A 155 0.36 21.72 -23.91
N GLU A 156 -0.33 22.40 -24.83
CA GLU A 156 -0.11 22.26 -26.28
C GLU A 156 1.34 22.61 -26.67
N THR A 157 1.87 23.69 -26.09
CA THR A 157 3.26 24.12 -26.30
C THR A 157 4.25 23.09 -25.76
N ALA A 158 3.98 22.54 -24.57
CA ALA A 158 4.83 21.53 -23.95
C ALA A 158 4.86 20.25 -24.78
N ARG A 159 3.69 19.75 -25.21
CA ARG A 159 3.55 18.58 -26.07
C ARG A 159 4.28 18.74 -27.41
N GLY A 160 4.26 19.95 -27.99
CA GLY A 160 4.98 20.26 -29.22
C GLY A 160 6.51 20.16 -29.11
N ARG A 161 7.07 20.14 -27.88
CA ARG A 161 8.52 19.95 -27.63
C ARG A 161 8.92 18.48 -27.52
N GLY A 162 7.96 17.56 -27.36
CA GLY A 162 8.19 16.14 -27.17
C GLY A 162 7.13 15.51 -26.27
N THR A 163 7.11 14.18 -26.19
CA THR A 163 6.11 13.42 -25.44
C THR A 163 6.76 12.32 -24.58
N LEU A 164 5.99 11.70 -23.68
CA LEU A 164 6.46 10.57 -22.86
C LEU A 164 6.53 9.23 -23.61
N ALA A 165 6.11 9.15 -24.87
CA ALA A 165 6.04 7.87 -25.61
C ALA A 165 7.38 7.09 -25.64
N ASP A 166 8.51 7.81 -25.66
CA ASP A 166 9.86 7.23 -25.64
C ASP A 166 10.57 7.36 -24.28
N ASN A 167 9.86 7.79 -23.23
CA ASN A 167 10.43 7.99 -21.90
C ASN A 167 10.76 6.64 -21.24
N GLN A 168 12.03 6.44 -20.88
CA GLN A 168 12.51 5.19 -20.28
C GLN A 168 12.03 4.98 -18.84
N ALA A 169 11.89 6.06 -18.06
CA ALA A 169 11.39 5.99 -16.68
C ALA A 169 9.90 5.64 -16.65
N LEU A 170 9.10 6.21 -17.57
CA LEU A 170 7.71 5.81 -17.76
C LEU A 170 7.63 4.33 -18.14
N ARG A 171 8.41 3.89 -19.14
CA ARG A 171 8.42 2.49 -19.59
C ARG A 171 8.76 1.54 -18.44
N ALA A 172 9.85 1.79 -17.72
CA ALA A 172 10.26 0.98 -16.58
C ALA A 172 9.19 0.97 -15.48
N GLY A 173 8.53 2.11 -15.24
CA GLY A 173 7.43 2.21 -14.28
C GLY A 173 6.21 1.39 -14.68
N LEU A 174 5.80 1.42 -15.95
CA LEU A 174 4.67 0.64 -16.43
C LEU A 174 5.00 -0.85 -16.58
N GLU A 175 6.25 -1.22 -16.83
CA GLU A 175 6.73 -2.62 -16.84
C GLU A 175 6.61 -3.31 -15.47
N ALA A 176 6.62 -2.54 -14.38
CA ALA A 176 6.42 -3.07 -13.03
C ALA A 176 4.95 -3.36 -12.69
N LEU A 177 4.00 -2.89 -13.51
CA LEU A 177 2.56 -2.97 -13.26
C LEU A 177 1.89 -4.08 -14.08
N PRO A 178 0.71 -4.56 -13.68
CA PRO A 178 -0.12 -5.45 -14.48
C PRO A 178 -0.40 -4.87 -15.88
N GLU A 179 -0.48 -5.72 -16.89
CA GLU A 179 -0.80 -5.31 -18.26
C GLU A 179 -2.24 -4.77 -18.33
N GLU A 180 -3.20 -5.51 -17.79
CA GLU A 180 -4.59 -5.10 -17.64
C GLU A 180 -4.82 -4.46 -16.26
N SER A 181 -5.47 -3.31 -16.23
CA SER A 181 -5.85 -2.66 -14.97
C SER A 181 -7.05 -1.73 -15.17
N LEU A 182 -7.75 -1.41 -14.08
CA LEU A 182 -8.74 -0.34 -14.01
C LEU A 182 -8.10 1.06 -14.04
N GLY A 183 -6.80 1.15 -13.85
CA GLY A 183 -6.11 2.42 -13.98
C GLY A 183 -4.64 2.27 -13.70
N LYS A 184 -3.86 3.20 -14.23
CA LYS A 184 -2.43 3.32 -13.98
C LYS A 184 -2.09 4.78 -13.71
N VAL A 185 -1.15 5.02 -12.83
CA VAL A 185 -0.54 6.33 -12.64
C VAL A 185 0.96 6.19 -12.58
N TRP A 186 1.67 7.14 -13.16
CA TRP A 186 3.10 7.30 -13.09
C TRP A 186 3.40 8.74 -12.66
N ILE A 187 4.36 8.87 -11.76
CA ILE A 187 4.76 10.11 -11.13
C ILE A 187 6.28 10.22 -11.20
N ASP A 188 6.77 11.33 -11.76
CA ASP A 188 8.17 11.75 -11.72
C ASP A 188 8.41 12.44 -10.37
N PHE A 189 8.92 11.68 -9.40
CA PHE A 189 9.19 12.21 -8.07
C PHE A 189 10.42 13.11 -8.06
N GLU A 190 11.43 12.85 -8.90
CA GLU A 190 12.60 13.72 -9.05
C GLU A 190 12.20 15.15 -9.47
N ALA A 191 11.21 15.27 -10.35
CA ALA A 191 10.67 16.56 -10.76
C ALA A 191 9.80 17.26 -9.69
N ILE A 192 9.31 16.53 -8.67
CA ILE A 192 8.40 17.02 -7.64
C ILE A 192 9.10 17.33 -6.30
N THR A 193 10.11 16.55 -5.90
CA THR A 193 10.74 16.62 -4.57
C THR A 193 11.26 18.03 -4.24
N GLY A 194 11.86 18.72 -5.22
CA GLY A 194 12.31 20.11 -5.06
C GLY A 194 11.20 21.14 -4.79
N ARG A 195 9.93 20.76 -4.92
CA ARG A 195 8.75 21.61 -4.68
C ARG A 195 7.87 21.14 -3.52
N LEU A 196 8.07 19.94 -2.99
CA LEU A 196 7.26 19.43 -1.87
C LEU A 196 7.37 20.31 -0.62
N GLY A 197 8.57 20.85 -0.35
CA GLY A 197 8.79 21.83 0.72
C GLY A 197 8.09 23.19 0.48
N GLU A 198 7.70 23.50 -0.76
CA GLU A 198 6.90 24.69 -1.08
C GLU A 198 5.39 24.42 -0.99
N LEU A 199 4.97 23.18 -1.32
CA LEU A 199 3.57 22.75 -1.30
C LEU A 199 3.08 22.39 0.10
N GLN A 200 3.99 21.95 0.98
CA GLN A 200 3.65 21.48 2.31
C GLN A 200 4.62 22.06 3.35
N GLU A 201 4.17 23.12 4.03
CA GLU A 201 4.93 23.86 5.05
C GLU A 201 5.44 22.98 6.21
N SER A 202 4.85 21.79 6.41
CA SER A 202 5.25 20.84 7.45
C SER A 202 6.44 19.95 7.08
N LEU A 203 6.85 19.92 5.80
CA LEU A 203 8.01 19.16 5.36
C LEU A 203 9.25 20.06 5.34
N PRO A 204 10.43 19.55 5.77
CA PRO A 204 11.68 20.26 5.61
C PRO A 204 11.91 20.68 4.15
N GLN A 205 12.52 21.86 3.94
CA GLN A 205 12.76 22.37 2.58
C GLN A 205 13.75 21.52 1.77
N ASP A 206 14.50 20.65 2.44
CA ASP A 206 15.46 19.69 1.93
C ASP A 206 14.95 18.24 2.00
N PHE A 207 13.64 18.04 2.13
CA PHE A 207 13.05 16.72 2.17
C PHE A 207 13.16 16.02 0.81
N ASP A 208 14.04 15.01 0.74
CA ASP A 208 14.22 14.14 -0.41
C ASP A 208 13.91 12.69 0.00
N LEU A 209 12.94 12.08 -0.70
CA LEU A 209 12.58 10.67 -0.51
C LEU A 209 13.58 9.72 -1.17
N GLY A 210 14.48 10.23 -2.02
CA GLY A 210 15.38 9.41 -2.84
C GLY A 210 14.64 8.53 -3.84
N VAL A 211 13.42 8.92 -4.23
CA VAL A 211 12.58 8.24 -5.21
C VAL A 211 12.67 9.02 -6.53
N GLU A 212 13.13 8.37 -7.60
CA GLU A 212 13.15 8.98 -8.94
C GLU A 212 11.75 8.98 -9.54
N TRP A 213 11.07 7.83 -9.51
CA TRP A 213 9.70 7.71 -9.98
C TRP A 213 8.91 6.68 -9.20
N MET A 214 7.59 6.82 -9.25
CA MET A 214 6.62 5.87 -8.74
C MET A 214 5.57 5.58 -9.81
N SER A 215 5.13 4.34 -9.91
CA SER A 215 3.99 3.93 -10.70
C SER A 215 3.02 3.14 -9.83
N MET A 216 1.73 3.22 -10.09
CA MET A 216 0.70 2.44 -9.39
C MET A 216 -0.37 1.96 -10.36
N ALA A 217 -0.95 0.79 -10.10
CA ALA A 217 -2.10 0.26 -10.81
C ALA A 217 -3.07 -0.40 -9.85
N LEU A 218 -4.35 -0.36 -10.22
CA LEU A 218 -5.41 -1.14 -9.59
C LEU A 218 -6.04 -2.02 -10.67
N ALA A 219 -6.12 -3.32 -10.46
CA ALA A 219 -6.74 -4.28 -11.37
C ALA A 219 -7.77 -5.12 -10.63
N ALA A 220 -8.84 -5.48 -11.30
CA ALA A 220 -9.80 -6.44 -10.78
C ALA A 220 -9.45 -7.85 -11.24
N GLU A 221 -9.57 -8.80 -10.34
CA GLU A 221 -9.44 -10.23 -10.60
C GLU A 221 -10.71 -10.98 -10.19
N GLY A 222 -10.87 -12.23 -10.64
CA GLY A 222 -12.10 -13.00 -10.38
C GLY A 222 -12.41 -13.28 -8.91
N THR A 223 -11.44 -13.06 -8.01
CA THR A 223 -11.49 -13.34 -6.57
C THR A 223 -11.17 -12.13 -5.71
N GLY A 224 -10.93 -10.94 -6.29
CA GLY A 224 -10.52 -9.78 -5.52
C GLY A 224 -9.91 -8.65 -6.33
N MET A 225 -9.25 -7.73 -5.63
CA MET A 225 -8.59 -6.56 -6.21
C MET A 225 -7.08 -6.67 -6.08
N LEU A 226 -6.36 -6.54 -7.19
CA LEU A 226 -4.90 -6.45 -7.23
C LEU A 226 -4.47 -4.98 -7.24
N PHE A 227 -3.67 -4.60 -6.27
CA PHE A 227 -2.90 -3.36 -6.24
C PHE A 227 -1.46 -3.66 -6.62
N ALA A 228 -0.86 -2.84 -7.49
CA ALA A 228 0.55 -2.92 -7.81
C ALA A 228 1.20 -1.54 -7.78
N MET A 229 2.45 -1.47 -7.34
CA MET A 229 3.25 -0.26 -7.31
C MET A 229 4.66 -0.56 -7.77
N GLY A 230 5.20 0.24 -8.68
CA GLY A 230 6.62 0.27 -9.00
C GLY A 230 7.27 1.50 -8.38
N LEU A 231 8.45 1.35 -7.81
CA LEU A 231 9.23 2.43 -7.23
C LEU A 231 10.67 2.31 -7.70
N ARG A 232 11.27 3.41 -8.15
CA ARG A 232 12.71 3.49 -8.36
C ARG A 232 13.35 4.38 -7.32
N MET A 233 14.22 3.78 -6.50
CA MET A 233 15.02 4.43 -5.48
C MET A 233 16.50 4.11 -5.71
N PRO A 234 17.29 5.03 -6.29
CA PRO A 234 18.72 4.83 -6.48
C PRO A 234 19.45 4.50 -5.18
N GLY A 235 20.28 3.45 -5.20
CA GLY A 235 20.93 2.96 -3.98
C GLY A 235 19.95 2.35 -2.98
N GLY A 236 18.76 1.96 -3.44
CA GLY A 236 17.68 1.34 -2.67
C GLY A 236 18.05 0.02 -1.99
N GLY A 237 19.19 -0.56 -2.39
CA GLY A 237 19.71 -1.81 -1.87
C GLY A 237 19.12 -3.04 -2.57
N ASP A 238 20.00 -3.99 -2.86
CA ASP A 238 19.65 -5.33 -3.36
C ASP A 238 19.20 -6.28 -2.24
N SER A 239 18.89 -5.75 -1.06
CA SER A 239 18.65 -6.57 0.12
C SER A 239 17.33 -7.32 0.00
N ARG A 240 17.46 -8.56 -0.47
CA ARG A 240 16.45 -9.60 -0.39
C ARG A 240 16.91 -10.63 0.62
N TYR A 241 15.95 -11.32 1.21
CA TYR A 241 16.20 -12.39 2.16
C TYR A 241 15.22 -13.54 1.90
N GLU A 242 15.61 -14.73 2.30
CA GLU A 242 14.71 -15.88 2.33
C GLU A 242 13.93 -15.84 3.66
N PRO A 243 12.58 -15.88 3.63
CA PRO A 243 11.76 -15.72 4.83
C PRO A 243 11.63 -17.02 5.64
N GLU A 244 12.75 -17.56 6.09
CA GLU A 244 12.85 -18.78 6.90
C GLU A 244 12.11 -18.70 8.25
N LEU A 245 12.14 -17.57 8.96
CA LEU A 245 11.37 -17.35 10.19
C LEU A 245 9.87 -17.30 9.93
N PHE A 246 9.46 -16.82 8.76
CA PHE A 246 8.04 -16.82 8.38
C PHE A 246 7.53 -18.24 8.16
N ALA A 247 8.36 -19.13 7.60
CA ALA A 247 8.02 -20.55 7.43
C ALA A 247 7.75 -21.25 8.78
N GLU A 248 8.26 -20.70 9.88
CA GLU A 248 8.05 -21.23 11.23
C GLU A 248 6.78 -20.69 11.93
N VAL A 249 6.09 -19.72 11.32
CA VAL A 249 4.87 -19.12 11.89
C VAL A 249 3.77 -20.19 12.02
N PRO A 250 3.12 -20.32 13.19
CA PRO A 250 2.05 -21.27 13.39
C PRO A 250 0.85 -21.03 12.46
N GLU A 251 0.16 -22.11 12.05
CA GLU A 251 -0.99 -22.06 11.13
C GLU A 251 -2.13 -21.13 11.56
N ASP A 252 -2.35 -20.96 12.86
CA ASP A 252 -3.44 -20.16 13.43
C ASP A 252 -3.08 -18.66 13.60
N ALA A 253 -2.02 -18.20 12.95
CA ALA A 253 -1.70 -16.78 12.88
C ALA A 253 -2.66 -16.05 11.94
N VAL A 254 -3.31 -15.00 12.46
CA VAL A 254 -4.32 -14.21 11.73
C VAL A 254 -3.72 -12.98 11.05
N ALA A 255 -2.51 -12.58 11.46
CA ALA A 255 -1.73 -11.56 10.77
C ALA A 255 -0.25 -11.85 10.96
N ALA A 256 0.54 -11.63 9.92
CA ALA A 256 1.98 -11.79 9.97
C ALA A 256 2.69 -10.79 9.03
N ILE A 257 3.84 -10.30 9.47
CA ILE A 257 4.72 -9.38 8.76
C ILE A 257 6.10 -10.03 8.73
N SER A 258 6.64 -10.27 7.54
CA SER A 258 8.00 -10.72 7.33
C SER A 258 8.85 -9.59 6.79
N PHE A 259 10.03 -9.38 7.39
CA PHE A 259 10.99 -8.39 6.94
C PHE A 259 12.42 -8.91 7.07
N GLY A 260 13.35 -8.31 6.32
CA GLY A 260 14.74 -8.69 6.39
C GLY A 260 15.65 -7.85 5.51
N GLY A 261 16.94 -7.87 5.79
CA GLY A 261 17.93 -7.11 5.02
C GLY A 261 17.69 -5.60 5.06
N THR A 262 17.13 -5.08 6.14
CA THR A 262 16.65 -3.69 6.22
C THR A 262 17.79 -2.67 6.38
N GLN A 263 19.04 -3.13 6.54
CA GLN A 263 20.21 -2.32 6.85
C GLN A 263 20.40 -1.12 5.90
N GLY A 264 20.37 -1.34 4.58
CA GLY A 264 20.55 -0.27 3.59
C GLY A 264 19.39 0.74 3.52
N THR A 265 18.18 0.33 3.91
CA THR A 265 17.01 1.22 4.02
C THR A 265 17.07 2.03 5.32
N LEU A 266 17.43 1.38 6.42
CA LEU A 266 17.55 2.02 7.74
C LEU A 266 18.74 3.00 7.78
N ASP A 267 19.85 2.70 7.10
CA ASP A 267 20.99 3.62 6.94
C ASP A 267 20.62 4.93 6.24
N ARG A 268 19.67 4.90 5.30
CA ARG A 268 19.16 6.11 4.63
C ARG A 268 18.25 6.91 5.54
N LEU A 269 17.32 6.26 6.25
CA LEU A 269 16.48 6.93 7.24
C LEU A 269 17.34 7.64 8.29
N ARG A 270 18.40 6.97 8.79
CA ARG A 270 19.43 7.52 9.71
C ARG A 270 20.07 8.82 9.22
N GLY A 271 20.21 9.02 7.90
CA GLY A 271 20.83 10.21 7.32
C GLY A 271 19.96 11.48 7.39
N GLY A 272 18.68 11.38 7.76
CA GLY A 272 17.76 12.51 7.85
C GLY A 272 17.92 13.31 9.15
N ALA A 273 17.88 14.64 9.03
CA ALA A 273 18.11 15.59 10.14
C ALA A 273 17.16 15.46 11.36
N SER A 274 16.03 14.75 11.23
CA SER A 274 15.01 14.58 12.27
C SER A 274 15.26 13.41 13.24
N LEU A 275 16.12 12.45 12.88
CA LEU A 275 16.33 11.26 13.72
C LEU A 275 17.33 11.47 14.86
N ASP A 276 18.15 12.51 14.81
CA ASP A 276 19.13 12.83 15.85
C ASP A 276 18.49 13.30 17.17
N ASP A 277 17.30 13.93 17.11
CA ASP A 277 16.54 14.31 18.29
C ASP A 277 15.82 13.09 18.90
N ILE A 278 15.19 12.27 18.05
CA ILE A 278 14.48 11.05 18.46
C ILE A 278 15.47 10.04 19.07
N SER A 279 16.64 9.86 18.47
CA SER A 279 17.66 8.94 18.97
C SER A 279 18.10 9.28 20.40
N ARG A 280 18.26 10.58 20.70
CA ARG A 280 18.60 11.08 22.04
C ARG A 280 17.49 10.83 23.05
N GLU A 281 16.23 11.00 22.67
CA GLU A 281 15.09 10.74 23.56
C GLU A 281 14.94 9.24 23.86
N VAL A 282 15.06 8.39 22.83
CA VAL A 282 15.03 6.94 22.97
C VAL A 282 16.17 6.46 23.87
N GLU A 283 17.39 6.97 23.68
CA GLU A 283 18.54 6.60 24.51
C GLU A 283 18.35 7.04 25.97
N GLN A 284 17.82 8.25 26.22
CA GLN A 284 17.53 8.71 27.58
C GLN A 284 16.46 7.84 28.27
N ALA A 285 15.37 7.55 27.55
CA ALA A 285 14.25 6.77 28.08
C ALA A 285 14.64 5.31 28.34
N THR A 286 15.32 4.66 27.40
CA THR A 286 15.56 3.21 27.41
C THR A 286 16.98 2.81 27.80
N GLY A 287 17.95 3.72 27.70
CA GLY A 287 19.38 3.42 27.88
C GLY A 287 19.99 2.64 26.69
N VAL A 288 19.29 2.59 25.57
CA VAL A 288 19.70 1.89 24.34
C VAL A 288 19.75 2.89 23.19
N SER A 289 20.85 2.89 22.45
CA SER A 289 20.96 3.74 21.27
C SER A 289 20.05 3.22 20.15
N LEU A 290 19.49 4.15 19.37
CA LEU A 290 18.67 3.81 18.20
C LEU A 290 19.43 2.89 17.23
N ASP A 291 20.74 3.07 17.12
CA ASP A 291 21.58 2.21 16.27
C ASP A 291 21.50 0.73 16.63
N ARG A 292 21.50 0.39 17.93
CA ARG A 292 21.39 -1.01 18.33
C ARG A 292 20.01 -1.60 18.04
N LEU A 293 18.96 -0.79 18.14
CA LEU A 293 17.61 -1.23 17.80
C LEU A 293 17.51 -1.51 16.29
N VAL A 294 18.09 -0.64 15.47
CA VAL A 294 18.18 -0.82 14.02
C VAL A 294 19.03 -2.05 13.67
N ASP A 295 20.16 -2.26 14.33
CA ASP A 295 21.02 -3.42 14.08
C ASP A 295 20.30 -4.74 14.43
N ALA A 296 19.51 -4.75 15.51
CA ALA A 296 18.67 -5.90 15.87
C ALA A 296 17.60 -6.23 14.81
N LEU A 297 17.11 -5.22 14.09
CA LEU A 297 16.10 -5.35 13.02
C LEU A 297 16.72 -5.50 11.62
N SER A 298 18.05 -5.40 11.51
CA SER A 298 18.77 -5.45 10.23
C SER A 298 18.83 -6.86 9.62
N GLY A 299 18.71 -7.88 10.48
CA GLY A 299 18.60 -9.28 10.09
C GLY A 299 17.19 -9.65 9.64
N GLU A 300 16.89 -10.94 9.64
CA GLU A 300 15.55 -11.45 9.35
C GLU A 300 14.65 -11.26 10.58
N GLY A 301 13.39 -10.90 10.37
CA GLY A 301 12.39 -10.86 11.42
C GLY A 301 10.98 -11.19 10.94
N VAL A 302 10.19 -11.67 11.88
CA VAL A 302 8.76 -11.87 11.69
C VAL A 302 7.99 -11.34 12.90
N VAL A 303 6.91 -10.63 12.64
CA VAL A 303 5.90 -10.28 13.64
C VAL A 303 4.63 -11.03 13.28
N TYR A 304 4.02 -11.74 14.22
CA TYR A 304 2.74 -12.38 13.97
C TYR A 304 1.79 -12.24 15.16
N VAL A 305 0.50 -12.30 14.85
CA VAL A 305 -0.61 -12.17 15.77
C VAL A 305 -1.47 -13.42 15.71
N ARG A 306 -1.80 -13.97 16.88
CA ARG A 306 -2.68 -15.12 17.04
C ARG A 306 -3.80 -14.78 18.02
N ASN A 307 -4.89 -15.53 17.92
CA ASN A 307 -5.94 -15.48 18.93
C ASN A 307 -5.38 -15.98 20.28
N GLY A 308 -5.26 -15.06 21.24
CA GLY A 308 -4.79 -15.37 22.58
C GLY A 308 -5.86 -16.05 23.43
N ASN A 309 -5.44 -16.76 24.48
CA ASN A 309 -6.36 -17.32 25.49
C ASN A 309 -6.82 -16.29 26.55
N GLY A 310 -6.50 -15.01 26.35
CA GLY A 310 -6.71 -13.91 27.31
C GLY A 310 -7.50 -12.74 26.71
N ARG A 311 -7.45 -11.57 27.36
CA ARG A 311 -8.10 -10.34 26.87
C ARG A 311 -7.29 -9.58 25.81
N VAL A 312 -6.04 -9.97 25.63
CA VAL A 312 -5.12 -9.42 24.65
C VAL A 312 -4.72 -10.51 23.67
N PRO A 313 -4.46 -10.18 22.41
CA PRO A 313 -3.97 -11.15 21.46
C PRO A 313 -2.55 -11.60 21.79
N ASP A 314 -2.20 -12.80 21.30
CA ASP A 314 -0.84 -13.31 21.37
C ASP A 314 -0.05 -12.65 20.23
N VAL A 315 0.77 -11.66 20.57
CA VAL A 315 1.66 -10.97 19.63
C VAL A 315 3.06 -11.51 19.83
N THR A 316 3.72 -11.94 18.76
CA THR A 316 5.09 -12.45 18.80
C THR A 316 5.96 -11.74 17.78
N ILE A 317 7.16 -11.34 18.23
CA ILE A 317 8.25 -10.85 17.40
C ILE A 317 9.37 -11.88 17.50
N ALA A 318 9.78 -12.45 16.38
CA ALA A 318 10.98 -13.29 16.29
C ALA A 318 12.01 -12.63 15.37
N LEU A 319 13.26 -12.56 15.82
CA LEU A 319 14.36 -11.88 15.13
C LEU A 319 15.56 -12.81 15.04
N ARG A 320 16.21 -12.83 13.87
CA ARG A 320 17.57 -13.37 13.66
C ARG A 320 18.51 -12.21 13.37
N PRO A 321 18.91 -11.46 14.40
CA PRO A 321 19.82 -10.33 14.24
C PRO A 321 21.23 -10.81 13.84
N PRO A 322 22.08 -9.92 13.29
CA PRO A 322 23.48 -10.23 13.00
C PRO A 322 24.27 -10.71 14.23
N ASP A 323 23.92 -10.20 15.43
CA ASP A 323 24.48 -10.62 16.72
C ASP A 323 23.35 -10.88 17.73
N ALA A 324 22.97 -12.15 17.88
CA ALA A 324 21.91 -12.58 18.80
C ALA A 324 22.30 -12.38 20.27
N ASP A 325 23.59 -12.49 20.62
CA ASP A 325 24.04 -12.35 21.99
C ASP A 325 23.98 -10.90 22.46
N GLU A 326 24.47 -9.98 21.63
CA GLU A 326 24.35 -8.55 21.91
C GLU A 326 22.90 -8.09 21.91
N THR A 327 22.09 -8.57 20.96
CA THR A 327 20.67 -8.23 20.87
C THR A 327 19.92 -8.67 22.12
N PHE A 328 20.10 -9.92 22.57
CA PHE A 328 19.48 -10.41 23.80
C PHE A 328 19.94 -9.65 25.03
N ALA A 329 21.25 -9.37 25.15
CA ALA A 329 21.78 -8.61 26.29
C ALA A 329 21.21 -7.17 26.35
N THR A 330 20.97 -6.57 25.17
CA THR A 330 20.32 -5.27 25.05
C THR A 330 18.86 -5.34 25.47
N LEU A 331 18.12 -6.34 24.98
CA LEU A 331 16.73 -6.57 25.35
C LEU A 331 16.55 -6.83 26.86
N ASP A 332 17.40 -7.66 27.47
CA ASP A 332 17.35 -7.96 28.91
C ASP A 332 17.61 -6.69 29.75
N ARG A 333 18.50 -5.81 29.28
CA ARG A 333 18.74 -4.52 29.94
C ARG A 333 17.51 -3.61 29.88
N VAL A 334 16.85 -3.53 28.73
CA VAL A 334 15.61 -2.75 28.56
C VAL A 334 14.52 -3.30 29.47
N ALA A 335 14.29 -4.62 29.45
CA ALA A 335 13.28 -5.27 30.27
C ALA A 335 13.50 -5.00 31.77
N ARG A 336 14.74 -5.09 32.26
CA ARG A 336 15.08 -4.75 33.65
C ARG A 336 14.83 -3.28 33.99
N LYS A 337 15.17 -2.36 33.09
CA LYS A 337 14.92 -0.93 33.28
C LYS A 337 13.42 -0.61 33.34
N VAL A 338 12.63 -1.24 32.46
CA VAL A 338 11.17 -1.13 32.50
C VAL A 338 10.62 -1.73 33.79
N ALA A 339 11.14 -2.89 34.23
CA ALA A 339 10.74 -3.51 35.49
C ALA A 339 10.99 -2.60 36.70
N GLU A 340 12.16 -1.95 36.75
CA GLU A 340 12.51 -0.97 37.79
C GLU A 340 11.57 0.23 37.80
N GLN A 341 11.15 0.72 36.62
CA GLN A 341 10.22 1.84 36.50
C GLN A 341 8.79 1.49 36.94
N LEU A 342 8.37 0.24 36.73
CA LEU A 342 7.05 -0.27 37.07
C LEU A 342 6.98 -0.89 38.48
N ASP A 343 8.06 -0.84 39.27
CA ASP A 343 8.18 -1.49 40.58
C ASP A 343 7.86 -3.00 40.53
N THR A 344 8.29 -3.65 39.45
CA THR A 344 8.14 -5.09 39.20
C THR A 344 9.51 -5.74 38.99
N GLN A 345 9.55 -7.03 38.70
CA GLN A 345 10.79 -7.79 38.52
C GLN A 345 10.73 -8.67 37.27
N VAL A 346 11.87 -8.73 36.57
CA VAL A 346 12.09 -9.77 35.56
C VAL A 346 12.29 -11.11 36.27
N THR A 347 11.49 -12.10 35.90
CA THR A 347 11.63 -13.48 36.39
C THR A 347 12.07 -14.38 35.25
N THR A 348 12.97 -15.33 35.52
CA THR A 348 13.48 -16.25 34.50
C THR A 348 13.14 -17.68 34.89
N ALA A 349 12.57 -18.43 33.95
CA ALA A 349 12.21 -19.82 34.13
C ALA A 349 12.53 -20.63 32.87
N THR A 350 12.66 -21.95 33.02
CA THR A 350 12.72 -22.84 31.86
C THR A 350 11.31 -23.17 31.41
N GLU A 351 10.94 -22.71 30.20
CA GLU A 351 9.66 -23.01 29.55
C GLU A 351 9.94 -23.73 28.22
N PHE A 352 9.31 -24.88 27.99
CA PHE A 352 9.44 -25.65 26.75
C PHE A 352 10.89 -25.95 26.31
N GLY A 353 11.82 -26.06 27.26
CA GLY A 353 13.23 -26.31 26.99
C GLY A 353 14.08 -25.07 26.70
N ALA A 354 13.48 -23.88 26.68
CA ALA A 354 14.16 -22.60 26.55
C ALA A 354 14.21 -21.86 27.90
N GLU A 355 15.26 -21.06 28.11
CA GLU A 355 15.31 -20.10 29.21
C GLU A 355 14.51 -18.85 28.79
N VAL A 356 13.41 -18.60 29.49
CA VAL A 356 12.45 -17.54 29.18
C VAL A 356 12.38 -16.57 30.35
N SER A 357 12.62 -15.30 30.05
CA SER A 357 12.43 -14.19 30.98
C SER A 357 11.04 -13.59 30.79
N SER A 358 10.39 -13.20 31.88
CA SER A 358 9.03 -12.66 31.91
C SER A 358 8.99 -11.36 32.71
N LEU A 359 8.21 -10.41 32.22
CA LEU A 359 7.96 -9.10 32.81
C LEU A 359 6.45 -8.82 32.79
N GLU A 360 5.88 -8.47 33.95
CA GLU A 360 4.49 -8.05 34.05
C GLU A 360 4.39 -6.54 33.83
N ILE A 361 3.59 -6.13 32.84
CA ILE A 361 3.29 -4.74 32.51
C ILE A 361 1.78 -4.58 32.60
N GLU A 362 1.32 -3.97 33.70
CA GLU A 362 -0.11 -3.88 34.03
C GLU A 362 -0.76 -5.28 34.06
N ASP A 363 -1.71 -5.55 33.15
CA ASP A 363 -2.41 -6.85 33.05
C ASP A 363 -1.81 -7.79 31.97
N VAL A 364 -0.65 -7.43 31.40
CA VAL A 364 0.00 -8.17 30.30
C VAL A 364 1.34 -8.74 30.75
N VAL A 365 1.57 -10.02 30.49
CA VAL A 365 2.87 -10.65 30.69
C VAL A 365 3.63 -10.66 29.37
N VAL A 366 4.74 -9.93 29.31
CA VAL A 366 5.68 -9.97 28.19
C VAL A 366 6.77 -10.98 28.51
N LYS A 367 6.95 -11.95 27.62
CA LYS A 367 8.01 -12.96 27.68
C LYS A 367 9.05 -12.69 26.62
N TYR A 368 10.32 -12.94 26.93
CA TYR A 368 11.40 -12.88 25.97
C TYR A 368 12.49 -13.90 26.26
N GLY A 369 13.19 -14.33 25.23
CA GLY A 369 14.07 -15.49 25.32
C GLY A 369 14.80 -15.74 24.01
N ARG A 370 15.73 -16.71 24.06
CA ARG A 370 16.31 -17.31 22.86
C ARG A 370 15.51 -18.57 22.52
N ALA A 371 14.97 -18.64 21.31
CA ALA A 371 14.38 -19.87 20.80
C ALA A 371 15.47 -20.87 20.36
N ASP A 372 16.57 -20.35 19.83
CA ASP A 372 17.78 -21.09 19.48
C ASP A 372 19.02 -20.17 19.59
N ALA A 373 20.18 -20.58 19.05
CA ALA A 373 21.42 -19.81 19.13
C ALA A 373 21.37 -18.46 18.37
N SER A 374 20.50 -18.33 17.37
CA SER A 374 20.37 -17.17 16.49
C SER A 374 19.04 -16.44 16.63
N THR A 375 17.99 -17.09 17.13
CA THR A 375 16.64 -16.54 17.15
C THR A 375 16.27 -15.97 18.52
N ILE A 376 16.00 -14.68 18.56
CA ILE A 376 15.44 -13.96 19.72
C ILE A 376 13.93 -13.85 19.56
N VAL A 377 13.18 -14.16 20.61
CA VAL A 377 11.71 -14.07 20.62
C VAL A 377 11.26 -13.12 21.73
N VAL A 378 10.30 -12.26 21.41
CA VAL A 378 9.53 -11.43 22.34
C VAL A 378 8.05 -11.72 22.09
N THR A 379 7.28 -12.01 23.13
CA THR A 379 5.89 -12.43 22.96
C THR A 379 5.00 -12.07 24.15
N THR A 380 3.71 -11.84 23.90
CA THR A 380 2.68 -11.85 24.95
C THR A 380 2.02 -13.23 25.09
N GLY A 381 2.32 -14.15 24.16
CA GLY A 381 1.73 -15.48 24.08
C GLY A 381 2.44 -16.53 24.93
N ASN A 382 1.66 -17.42 25.52
CA ASN A 382 2.20 -18.45 26.41
C ASN A 382 2.86 -19.63 25.69
N SER A 383 2.60 -19.78 24.39
CA SER A 383 3.05 -20.94 23.60
C SER A 383 4.07 -20.59 22.52
N ALA A 384 4.42 -19.31 22.33
CA ALA A 384 5.15 -18.87 21.14
C ALA A 384 6.49 -19.57 20.94
N PHE A 385 7.27 -19.80 22.01
CA PHE A 385 8.54 -20.53 21.94
C PHE A 385 8.37 -21.96 21.42
N ALA A 386 7.35 -22.68 21.91
CA ALA A 386 7.07 -24.05 21.49
C ALA A 386 6.45 -24.11 20.10
N SER A 387 5.54 -23.17 19.77
CA SER A 387 4.86 -23.14 18.48
C SER A 387 5.80 -22.73 17.34
N LEU A 388 6.73 -21.80 17.59
CA LEU A 388 7.71 -21.37 16.59
C LEU A 388 8.75 -22.48 16.30
N THR A 389 9.20 -23.22 17.31
CA THR A 389 10.26 -24.23 17.14
C THR A 389 9.77 -25.66 16.93
N GLY A 390 8.46 -25.90 17.08
CA GLY A 390 7.86 -27.22 16.97
C GLY A 390 7.45 -27.59 15.55
N ASP A 391 7.33 -28.90 15.30
CA ASP A 391 6.87 -29.49 14.03
C ASP A 391 5.34 -29.41 13.83
N GLY A 392 4.67 -28.44 14.47
CA GLY A 392 3.23 -28.23 14.33
C GLY A 392 2.86 -27.67 12.95
N PRO A 393 1.56 -27.63 12.60
CA PRO A 393 1.11 -27.00 11.37
C PRO A 393 1.58 -25.55 11.25
N LYS A 394 1.96 -25.15 10.04
CA LYS A 394 2.56 -23.84 9.74
C LYS A 394 1.67 -23.01 8.85
N LEU A 395 1.75 -21.69 8.98
CA LEU A 395 0.96 -20.75 8.20
C LEU A 395 1.20 -20.91 6.69
N VAL A 396 2.46 -21.16 6.30
CA VAL A 396 2.85 -21.39 4.90
C VAL A 396 2.17 -22.61 4.27
N ASP A 397 1.74 -23.56 5.09
CA ASP A 397 1.03 -24.77 4.65
C ASP A 397 -0.50 -24.60 4.67
N SER A 398 -1.01 -23.47 5.17
CA SER A 398 -2.45 -23.22 5.26
C SER A 398 -3.06 -22.91 3.88
N ASP A 399 -4.28 -23.41 3.64
CA ASP A 399 -5.01 -23.14 2.39
C ASP A 399 -5.25 -21.63 2.18
N GLY A 400 -5.45 -20.87 3.26
CA GLY A 400 -5.66 -19.42 3.21
C GLY A 400 -4.43 -18.68 2.71
N TYR A 401 -3.26 -18.96 3.30
CA TYR A 401 -2.00 -18.36 2.87
C TYR A 401 -1.61 -18.77 1.45
N GLN A 402 -1.76 -20.04 1.08
CA GLN A 402 -1.41 -20.51 -0.26
C GLN A 402 -2.23 -19.80 -1.34
N ARG A 403 -3.54 -19.66 -1.13
CA ARG A 403 -4.41 -18.88 -2.04
C ARG A 403 -3.96 -17.42 -2.14
N ALA A 404 -3.73 -16.77 -1.00
CA ALA A 404 -3.30 -15.37 -0.99
C ALA A 404 -1.93 -15.19 -1.67
N SER A 405 -0.98 -16.09 -1.43
CA SER A 405 0.34 -16.13 -2.07
C SER A 405 0.23 -16.27 -3.59
N GLU A 406 -0.63 -17.17 -4.08
CA GLU A 406 -0.91 -17.32 -5.51
C GLU A 406 -1.46 -16.05 -6.14
N ASP A 407 -2.34 -15.32 -5.45
CA ASP A 407 -2.97 -14.09 -5.95
C ASP A 407 -1.97 -12.94 -6.20
N VAL A 408 -0.77 -12.98 -5.60
CA VAL A 408 0.34 -12.02 -5.88
C VAL A 408 1.43 -12.59 -6.79
N GLY A 409 1.24 -13.79 -7.35
CA GLY A 409 2.19 -14.44 -8.26
C GLY A 409 3.12 -15.46 -7.58
N GLY A 410 2.85 -15.79 -6.31
CA GLY A 410 3.60 -16.75 -5.51
C GLY A 410 4.75 -16.11 -4.72
N LEU A 411 4.83 -16.41 -3.43
CA LEU A 411 5.93 -16.03 -2.53
C LEU A 411 7.03 -17.11 -2.48
N GLU A 412 7.53 -17.51 -3.66
CA GLU A 412 8.64 -18.47 -3.74
C GLU A 412 9.98 -17.75 -3.83
N GLY A 413 10.82 -17.90 -2.80
CA GLY A 413 12.20 -17.42 -2.79
C GLY A 413 12.41 -16.03 -2.18
N PRO A 414 13.51 -15.34 -2.53
CA PRO A 414 13.93 -14.14 -1.84
C PRO A 414 12.99 -12.94 -2.06
N THR A 415 12.56 -12.32 -0.96
CA THR A 415 11.66 -11.16 -0.91
C THR A 415 12.35 -9.95 -0.27
N LYS A 416 11.80 -8.74 -0.45
CA LYS A 416 12.16 -7.55 0.33
C LYS A 416 11.27 -7.37 1.56
N GLY A 417 10.24 -8.20 1.72
CA GLY A 417 9.30 -8.18 2.84
C GLY A 417 7.87 -8.37 2.36
N PHE A 418 7.02 -8.87 3.25
CA PHE A 418 5.60 -9.01 2.96
C PHE A 418 4.75 -9.00 4.21
N VAL A 419 3.46 -8.75 4.02
CA VAL A 419 2.42 -8.76 5.03
C VAL A 419 1.32 -9.72 4.58
N TYR A 420 0.82 -10.54 5.49
CA TYR A 420 -0.36 -11.37 5.31
C TYR A 420 -1.35 -11.11 6.45
N VAL A 421 -2.63 -11.06 6.12
CA VAL A 421 -3.74 -10.93 7.07
C VAL A 421 -4.86 -11.88 6.64
N ASP A 422 -5.25 -12.76 7.55
CA ASP A 422 -6.51 -13.50 7.51
C ASP A 422 -7.59 -12.62 8.14
N VAL A 423 -8.49 -12.10 7.31
CA VAL A 423 -9.50 -11.13 7.75
C VAL A 423 -10.57 -11.81 8.61
N ASP A 424 -10.97 -13.03 8.25
CA ASP A 424 -11.91 -13.85 9.01
C ASP A 424 -11.38 -14.14 10.42
N GLY A 425 -10.08 -14.45 10.52
CA GLY A 425 -9.41 -14.69 11.79
C GLY A 425 -9.22 -13.42 12.65
N LEU A 426 -9.07 -12.25 12.02
CA LEU A 426 -8.80 -10.98 12.69
C LEU A 426 -10.05 -10.34 13.31
N LEU A 427 -11.23 -10.51 12.71
CA LEU A 427 -12.48 -9.92 13.19
C LEU A 427 -12.81 -10.27 14.65
N PRO A 428 -12.80 -11.55 15.08
CA PRO A 428 -13.04 -11.92 16.48
C PRO A 428 -12.06 -11.25 17.46
N LEU A 429 -10.82 -11.02 17.03
CA LEU A 429 -9.78 -10.38 17.82
C LEU A 429 -10.11 -8.89 18.04
N VAL A 430 -10.49 -8.18 16.99
CA VAL A 430 -10.91 -6.76 17.09
C VAL A 430 -12.13 -6.62 18.00
N GLU A 431 -13.10 -7.52 17.88
CA GLU A 431 -14.30 -7.53 18.72
C GLU A 431 -13.99 -7.78 20.21
N SER A 432 -13.04 -8.68 20.48
CA SER A 432 -12.61 -8.99 21.85
C SER A 432 -11.95 -7.77 22.53
N ILE A 433 -11.17 -6.99 21.78
CA ILE A 433 -10.47 -5.80 22.28
C ILE A 433 -11.44 -4.63 22.47
N ALA A 434 -12.39 -4.44 21.54
CA ALA A 434 -13.39 -3.36 21.60
C ALA A 434 -14.40 -3.52 22.75
N GLY A 435 -14.32 -4.59 23.54
CA GLY A 435 -15.10 -4.72 24.78
C GLY A 435 -16.62 -4.78 24.58
N GLY A 436 -17.08 -5.11 23.38
CA GLY A 436 -18.50 -5.15 23.04
C GLY A 436 -19.14 -3.82 22.67
N GLU A 437 -18.38 -2.72 22.53
CA GLU A 437 -18.79 -1.63 21.62
C GLU A 437 -18.70 -2.21 20.21
N ALA A 438 -19.76 -2.93 19.83
CA ALA A 438 -19.80 -3.75 18.64
C ALA A 438 -19.37 -2.93 17.43
N VAL A 439 -18.42 -3.46 16.67
CA VAL A 439 -18.20 -3.07 15.27
C VAL A 439 -19.60 -2.90 14.66
N PRO A 440 -19.95 -1.70 14.14
CA PRO A 440 -21.28 -1.45 13.61
C PRO A 440 -21.66 -2.57 12.64
N PRO A 441 -22.91 -3.08 12.65
CA PRO A 441 -23.30 -4.22 11.82
C PRO A 441 -22.89 -4.06 10.35
N ASP A 442 -23.08 -2.86 9.79
CA ASP A 442 -22.72 -2.55 8.41
C ASP A 442 -21.20 -2.63 8.15
N VAL A 443 -20.38 -2.26 9.14
CA VAL A 443 -18.91 -2.38 9.04
C VAL A 443 -18.49 -3.84 9.18
N ARG A 444 -19.14 -4.60 10.08
CA ARG A 444 -18.88 -6.04 10.24
C ARG A 444 -19.20 -6.77 8.94
N GLU A 445 -20.40 -6.57 8.40
CA GLU A 445 -20.86 -7.22 7.16
C GLU A 445 -19.95 -6.86 5.96
N GLY A 446 -19.45 -5.63 5.90
CA GLY A 446 -18.47 -5.23 4.90
C GLY A 446 -17.10 -5.92 5.07
N VAL A 447 -16.62 -6.09 6.31
CA VAL A 447 -15.33 -6.76 6.57
C VAL A 447 -15.43 -8.28 6.38
N GLU A 448 -16.55 -8.89 6.76
CA GLU A 448 -16.86 -10.32 6.54
C GLU A 448 -16.93 -10.69 5.04
N ALA A 449 -16.98 -9.71 4.14
CA ALA A 449 -16.90 -9.96 2.70
C ALA A 449 -15.47 -10.29 2.23
N PHE A 450 -14.45 -10.02 3.03
CA PHE A 450 -13.05 -10.23 2.68
C PHE A 450 -12.50 -11.48 3.36
N ASP A 451 -11.78 -12.30 2.60
CA ASP A 451 -11.12 -13.53 3.06
C ASP A 451 -9.73 -13.18 3.63
N SER A 452 -8.91 -12.52 2.82
CA SER A 452 -7.52 -12.25 3.16
C SER A 452 -6.99 -11.00 2.47
N PHE A 453 -5.92 -10.46 3.04
CA PHE A 453 -5.10 -9.43 2.43
C PHE A 453 -3.64 -9.86 2.47
N ILE A 454 -2.95 -9.67 1.34
CA ILE A 454 -1.51 -9.89 1.26
C ILE A 454 -0.85 -8.71 0.55
N LEU A 455 0.38 -8.39 0.93
CA LEU A 455 1.20 -7.37 0.31
C LEU A 455 2.65 -7.85 0.28
N GLU A 456 3.26 -7.94 -0.90
CA GLU A 456 4.64 -8.33 -1.10
C GLU A 456 5.44 -7.17 -1.69
N ALA A 457 6.64 -6.94 -1.17
CA ALA A 457 7.67 -6.14 -1.83
C ALA A 457 8.76 -7.05 -2.40
N SER A 458 9.06 -6.89 -3.68
CA SER A 458 10.11 -7.61 -4.41
C SER A 458 10.90 -6.66 -5.32
N GLY A 459 11.90 -7.17 -6.04
CA GLY A 459 12.67 -6.40 -7.01
C GLY A 459 14.19 -6.49 -6.83
N GLU A 460 14.91 -5.96 -7.80
CA GLU A 460 16.37 -5.98 -7.88
C GLU A 460 16.91 -4.57 -8.18
N GLY A 461 18.09 -4.28 -7.64
CA GLY A 461 18.76 -3.00 -7.75
C GLY A 461 17.94 -1.87 -7.16
N ASP A 462 17.87 -0.79 -7.92
CA ASP A 462 17.16 0.43 -7.55
C ASP A 462 15.64 0.31 -7.70
N THR A 463 15.11 -0.79 -8.25
CA THR A 463 13.67 -0.92 -8.52
C THR A 463 13.04 -1.87 -7.52
N THR A 464 11.96 -1.40 -6.88
CA THR A 464 11.12 -2.19 -5.98
C THR A 464 9.72 -2.25 -6.56
N THR A 465 9.17 -3.46 -6.66
CA THR A 465 7.77 -3.68 -7.02
C THR A 465 7.04 -4.10 -5.76
N VAL A 466 5.88 -3.53 -5.51
CA VAL A 466 4.98 -3.92 -4.44
C VAL A 466 3.71 -4.46 -5.09
N ARG A 467 3.29 -5.66 -4.72
CA ARG A 467 2.01 -6.26 -5.15
C ARG A 467 1.18 -6.57 -3.93
N GLY A 468 -0.07 -6.14 -3.93
CA GLY A 468 -1.01 -6.46 -2.87
C GLY A 468 -2.31 -6.96 -3.43
N PHE A 469 -2.93 -7.91 -2.75
CA PHE A 469 -4.19 -8.48 -3.16
C PHE A 469 -5.18 -8.46 -1.99
N LEU A 470 -6.38 -7.94 -2.25
CA LEU A 470 -7.50 -7.99 -1.33
C LEU A 470 -8.50 -9.00 -1.87
N ARG A 471 -8.57 -10.16 -1.23
CA ARG A 471 -9.42 -11.28 -1.63
C ARG A 471 -10.81 -11.15 -1.00
N VAL A 472 -11.84 -11.39 -1.80
CA VAL A 472 -13.22 -11.50 -1.32
C VAL A 472 -13.62 -12.96 -1.13
N ASN A 473 -14.51 -13.20 -0.18
CA ASN A 473 -15.11 -14.51 0.09
C ASN A 473 -15.87 -15.03 -1.15
N GLU A 474 -15.95 -16.36 -1.28
CA GLU A 474 -16.64 -17.03 -2.39
C GLU A 474 -18.17 -17.04 -2.28
#